data_AF-S8BTQ1-F1
#
_entry.id   AF-S8BTQ1-F1
#
_cell.length_a   1.000
_cell.length_b   1.000
_cell.length_c   1.000
_cell.angle_alpha   90.00
_cell.angle_beta   90.00
_cell.angle_gamma   90.00
#
_symmetry.space_group_name_H-M   'P 1'
#
loop_
_entity.id
_entity.type
_entity.pdbx_description
1 polymer ?
#
loop_
_entity_poly.entity_id
_entity_poly.type
_entity_poly.pdbx_seq_one_letter_code
_entity_poly.pdbx_strand_id
1 'polypeptide(L)' 'VLKNFLNSAEAEVRLLISLYSEVGRNADSLSHYFGEDPARCPFEQVTQTLVIFIKIFNKSHDENEQQAEAEKKKMEKEA' A
#
# COMPACT_ATOMS: atom_id res chain seq x y z
N VAL A 1 -18.42 -5.04 -35.88
CA VAL A 1 -17.56 -4.13 -35.06
C VAL A 1 -18.27 -3.72 -33.78
N LEU A 2 -19.40 -2.99 -33.82
CA LEU A 2 -20.09 -2.49 -32.61
C LEU A 2 -20.48 -3.61 -31.61
N LYS A 3 -21.07 -4.71 -32.08
CA LYS A 3 -21.46 -5.83 -31.20
C LYS A 3 -20.28 -6.43 -30.43
N ASN A 4 -19.14 -6.60 -31.09
CA ASN A 4 -17.94 -7.14 -30.45
C ASN A 4 -17.36 -6.13 -29.44
N PHE A 5 -17.37 -4.85 -29.80
CA PHE A 5 -16.98 -3.78 -28.88
C PHE A 5 -17.84 -3.80 -27.61
N LEU A 6 -19.17 -3.88 -27.74
CA LEU A 6 -20.08 -3.91 -26.60
C LEU A 6 -19.84 -5.14 -25.70
N ASN A 7 -19.68 -6.33 -26.30
CA ASN A 7 -19.39 -7.54 -25.53
C ASN A 7 -18.07 -7.44 -24.75
N SER A 8 -17.01 -6.93 -25.38
CA SER A 8 -15.72 -6.73 -24.72
C SER A 8 -15.82 -5.69 -23.61
N ALA A 9 -16.45 -4.54 -23.87
CA ALA A 9 -16.63 -3.49 -22.87
C ALA A 9 -17.44 -3.98 -21.65
N GLU A 10 -18.49 -4.78 -21.88
CA GLU A 10 -19.28 -5.36 -20.79
C GLU A 10 -18.44 -6.31 -19.92
N ALA A 11 -17.62 -7.17 -20.55
CA ALA A 11 -16.73 -8.06 -19.83
C ALA A 11 -15.71 -7.29 -18.97
N GLU A 12 -15.07 -6.26 -19.54
CA GLU A 12 -14.12 -5.39 -18.82
C GLU A 12 -14.78 -4.67 -17.64
N VAL A 13 -16.00 -4.15 -17.82
CA VAL A 13 -16.74 -3.51 -16.72
C VAL A 13 -17.04 -4.51 -15.60
N ARG A 14 -17.45 -5.74 -15.93
CA ARG A 14 -17.68 -6.80 -14.93
C ARG A 14 -16.39 -7.13 -14.15
N LEU A 15 -15.25 -7.23 -14.85
CA LEU A 15 -13.95 -7.46 -14.23
C LEU A 15 -13.56 -6.30 -13.29
N LEU A 16 -13.73 -5.06 -13.74
CA LEU A 16 -13.43 -3.87 -12.93
C LEU A 16 -14.29 -3.79 -11.67
N ILE A 17 -15.58 -4.10 -11.76
CA ILE A 17 -16.49 -4.15 -10.61
C ILE A 17 -16.05 -5.23 -9.61
N SER A 18 -15.67 -6.41 -10.11
CA SER A 18 -15.18 -7.51 -9.26
C SER A 18 -13.92 -7.10 -8.51
N LEU A 19 -12.96 -6.51 -9.23
CA LEU A 19 -11.71 -6.04 -8.65
C LEU A 19 -11.96 -4.96 -7.59
N TYR A 20 -12.76 -3.94 -7.90
CA TYR A 20 -13.07 -2.86 -6.96
C TYR A 20 -13.74 -3.40 -5.69
N SER A 21 -14.66 -4.36 -5.84
CA SER A 21 -15.35 -4.98 -4.71
C SER A 21 -14.40 -5.80 -3.83
N GLU A 22 -13.48 -6.55 -4.43
CA GLU A 22 -12.47 -7.33 -3.69
C GLU A 22 -11.51 -6.44 -2.94
N VAL A 23 -10.98 -5.43 -3.62
CA VAL A 23 -10.04 -4.47 -3.06
C VAL A 23 -10.68 -3.66 -1.93
N GLY A 24 -11.94 -3.25 -2.07
CA GLY A 24 -12.71 -2.60 -1.01
C GLY A 24 -12.84 -3.47 0.24
N ARG A 25 -13.24 -4.74 0.08
CA ARG A 25 -13.33 -5.70 1.21
C ARG A 25 -11.98 -5.93 1.90
N ASN A 26 -10.89 -5.93 1.14
CA ASN A 26 -9.55 -6.07 1.70
C ASN A 26 -9.16 -4.84 2.54
N ALA A 27 -9.51 -3.63 2.08
CA ALA A 27 -9.29 -2.41 2.86
C ALA A 27 -10.13 -2.38 4.14
N ASP A 28 -11.41 -2.76 4.06
CA ASP A 28 -12.28 -2.88 5.25
C ASP A 28 -11.71 -3.90 6.25
N SER A 29 -11.24 -5.05 5.76
CA SER A 29 -10.63 -6.08 6.60
C SER A 29 -9.36 -5.58 7.29
N LEU A 30 -8.57 -4.74 6.62
CA LEU A 30 -7.39 -4.12 7.20
C LEU A 30 -7.75 -3.12 8.31
N SER A 31 -8.77 -2.28 8.09
CA SER A 31 -9.30 -1.39 9.12
C SER A 31 -9.74 -2.20 10.35
N HIS A 32 -10.49 -3.27 10.15
CA HIS A 32 -10.88 -4.16 11.24
C HIS A 32 -9.70 -4.81 11.97
N TYR A 33 -8.65 -5.23 11.24
CA TYR A 33 -7.45 -5.82 11.84
C TYR A 33 -6.76 -4.86 12.82
N PHE A 34 -6.78 -3.56 12.54
CA PHE A 34 -6.23 -2.53 13.42
C PHE A 34 -7.24 -2.01 14.47
N GLY A 35 -8.44 -2.58 14.55
CA GLY A 35 -9.49 -2.16 15.47
C GLY A 35 -10.20 -0.87 15.07
N GLU A 36 -10.06 -0.44 13.82
CA GLU A 36 -10.73 0.72 13.26
C GLU A 36 -12.10 0.34 12.67
N ASP A 37 -12.96 1.34 12.53
CA ASP A 37 -14.24 1.24 11.83
C ASP A 37 -14.03 1.55 10.33
N PRO A 38 -14.29 0.61 9.40
CA PRO A 38 -14.16 0.85 7.96
C PRO A 38 -14.96 2.05 7.46
N ALA A 39 -16.12 2.35 8.06
CA ALA A 39 -16.93 3.52 7.69
C ALA A 39 -16.21 4.86 7.95
N ARG A 40 -15.17 4.83 8.80
CA ARG A 40 -14.32 5.98 9.15
C ARG A 40 -12.95 5.93 8.47
N CYS A 41 -12.66 4.87 7.71
CA CYS A 41 -11.41 4.66 7.00
C CYS A 41 -11.71 4.34 5.52
N PRO A 42 -12.03 5.35 4.69
CA PRO A 42 -12.29 5.13 3.27
C PRO A 42 -11.11 4.46 2.56
N PHE A 43 -11.41 3.73 1.49
CA PHE A 43 -10.42 3.02 0.69
C PHE A 43 -9.23 3.91 0.27
N GLU A 44 -9.49 5.14 -0.16
CA GLU A 44 -8.48 6.11 -0.57
C GLU A 44 -7.56 6.50 0.60
N GLN A 45 -8.10 6.60 1.81
CA GLN A 45 -7.30 6.90 3.01
C GLN A 45 -6.42 5.71 3.40
N VAL A 46 -6.96 4.49 3.34
CA VAL A 46 -6.21 3.27 3.63
C VAL A 46 -5.03 3.13 2.66
N THR A 47 -5.28 3.27 1.36
CA THR A 47 -4.23 3.20 0.33
C THR A 47 -3.19 4.32 0.47
N GLN A 48 -3.62 5.56 0.73
CA GLN A 48 -2.70 6.68 0.98
C GLN A 48 -1.81 6.41 2.20
N THR A 49 -2.39 5.90 3.29
CA THR A 49 -1.66 5.60 4.52
C THR A 49 -0.58 4.55 4.28
N LEU A 50 -0.91 3.46 3.59
CA LEU A 50 0.04 2.40 3.24
C LEU A 50 1.18 2.93 2.35
N VAL A 51 0.87 3.75 1.34
CA VAL A 51 1.89 4.35 0.46
C VAL A 51 2.84 5.25 1.26
N ILE A 52 2.31 6.09 2.14
CA ILE A 52 3.13 6.96 3.00
C ILE A 52 3.99 6.12 3.94
N PHE A 53 3.41 5.09 4.57
CA PHE A 53 4.13 4.19 5.47
C PHE A 53 5.32 3.54 4.77
N ILE A 54 5.11 2.90 3.60
CA ILE A 54 6.19 2.24 2.85
C ILE A 54 7.28 3.24 2.48
N LYS A 55 6.89 4.43 2.01
CA LYS A 55 7.85 5.48 1.63
C LYS A 55 8.73 5.90 2.80
N ILE A 56 8.13 6.16 3.96
CA ILE A 56 8.88 6.60 5.15
C ILE A 56 9.69 5.44 5.73
N PHE A 57 9.12 4.24 5.79
CA PHE A 57 9.79 3.05 6.29
C PHE A 57 11.08 2.75 5.52
N ASN A 58 11.02 2.74 4.19
CA ASN A 58 12.20 2.50 3.34
C ASN A 58 13.25 3.59 3.53
N LYS A 59 12.83 4.86 3.59
CA LYS A 59 13.74 5.97 3.84
C LYS A 59 14.45 5.81 5.20
N SER A 60 13.71 5.51 6.26
CA SER A 60 14.28 5.31 7.59
C SER A 60 15.19 4.08 7.65
N HIS A 61 14.88 3.03 6.89
CA HIS A 61 15.77 1.87 6.76
C HIS A 61 17.13 2.28 6.18
N ASP A 62 17.15 3.00 5.07
CA ASP A 62 18.40 3.47 4.44
C ASP A 62 19.20 4.40 5.37
N GLU A 63 18.51 5.28 6.10
CA GLU A 63 19.13 6.18 7.09
C GLU A 63 19.75 5.39 8.26
N ASN A 64 19.08 4.34 8.74
CA ASN A 64 19.57 3.49 9.81
C ASN A 64 20.82 2.70 9.38
N GLU A 65 20.86 2.18 8.16
CA GLU A 65 22.04 1.50 7.62
C GLU A 65 23.27 2.41 7.54
N GLN A 66 23.07 3.65 7.05
CA GLN A 66 24.14 4.64 6.98
C GLN A 66 24.68 5.01 8.37
N GLN A 67 23.79 5.17 9.35
CA GLN A 67 24.17 5.46 10.73
C GLN A 67 24.95 4.30 11.36
N ALA A 68 24.49 3.07 11.19
CA ALA A 68 25.15 1.88 11.72
C ALA A 68 26.58 1.71 11.16
N GLU A 69 26.77 1.95 9.86
CA GLU A 69 28.08 1.89 9.21
C GLU A 69 29.03 3.01 9.70
N ALA A 70 28.50 4.22 9.92
CA ALA A 70 29.28 5.33 10.47
C ALA A 70 29.74 5.06 11.91
N GLU A 71 28.86 4.50 12.75
CA GLU A 71 29.16 4.11 14.12
C GLU A 71 30.22 3.01 14.19
N LYS A 72 30.10 1.99 13.33
CA LYS A 72 31.10 0.93 13.22
C LYS A 72 32.49 1.47 12.89
N LYS A 73 32.59 2.35 11.89
CA LYS A 73 33.86 2.99 11.50
C LYS A 73 34.45 3.88 12.59
N LYS A 74 33.59 4.52 13.40
CA LYS A 74 34.04 5.34 14.53
C LYS A 74 34.65 4.46 15.62
N MET A 75 33.99 3.36 15.98
CA MET A 75 34.52 2.40 16.95
C MET A 75 35.86 1.79 16.52
N GLU A 76 36.02 1.46 15.23
CA GLU A 76 37.28 0.93 14.69
C GLU A 76 38.44 1.94 14.71
N LYS A 77 38.15 3.25 14.72
CA LYS A 77 39.17 4.32 14.80
C LYS A 77 39.51 4.72 16.23
N GLU A 78 38.58 4.51 17.16
CA GLU A 78 38.73 4.85 18.58
C GLU A 78 39.30 3.67 19.41
N ALA A 79 39.32 2.46 18.84
CA ALA A 79 40.00 1.27 19.37
C ALA A 79 41.47 1.18 18.92
#